data_AF-F6H6E2-F1
#
_entry.id   AF-F6H6E2-F1
#
_cell.length_a   1.000
_cell.length_b   1.000
_cell.length_c   1.000
_cell.angle_alpha   90.00
_cell.angle_beta   90.00
_cell.angle_gamma   90.00
#
_symmetry.space_group_name_H-M   'P 1'
#
loop_
_entity.id
_entity.type
_entity.pdbx_description
1 polymer ?
#
loop_
_entity_poly.entity_id
_entity_poly.type
_entity_poly.pdbx_seq_one_letter_code
_entity_poly.pdbx_strand_id
1 'polypeptide(L)'
;MLREAKVVALTVLHTFLLAICAANGNQTCRPSSCGDIKKISNPFRLKGDPSGCGDPDYELVCENNRTMVNLEHGKYYVADINYVNYTIRVVDPGVEKGNCFSAPLYSLTREIFRSDKRAYFLNPHEATNTTVLMNCEQPISDGNYIPITPCNRSNVTSSSSQAYVYALVGGGDSLLVNDIKYSCTISRTIITQFLKPGNLSMSDLQEILPQGLDISFLPFRCKSECHVKGPYCDLDWTKNTVKWYSFGYWFSEYLESLRDRSTFSSNGVRERYNYYYHYETALYLGWIIRYIGMIIIGRAIPGILCLLVYLIYKFPRRHLSLDDGIEEFLHSHKNLQPIKYSYSEIKKMTHNFKNKLGQGGFGSVYKGKLQSGRIVAVKMLVMSKANGQDFINEVATIGRIHHVNVVRLVGFCIQRSKWALVYDFMPNGSLDKFVFLDQGNNIPLNWERLYKIALGVGRGIEYLHQGCDMQILHFDIKPHNILLDEDFTPKV
;
A
#
# COMPACT_ATOMS: atom_id res chain seq x y z
N MET A 1 -4.18 -10.51 28.51
CA MET A 1 -3.05 -11.09 27.75
C MET A 1 -2.87 -10.50 26.34
N LEU A 2 -3.85 -10.52 25.41
CA LEU A 2 -3.64 -9.99 24.05
C LEU A 2 -3.47 -8.46 23.94
N ARG A 3 -4.03 -7.68 24.89
CA ARG A 3 -3.95 -6.21 24.90
C ARG A 3 -2.60 -5.73 25.42
N GLU A 4 -2.03 -6.44 26.40
CA GLU A 4 -0.70 -6.16 26.96
C GLU A 4 0.41 -6.59 26.00
N ALA A 5 0.24 -7.70 25.27
CA ALA A 5 1.19 -8.11 24.23
C ALA A 5 1.34 -7.09 23.09
N LYS A 6 0.27 -6.34 22.75
CA LYS A 6 0.33 -5.26 21.74
C LYS A 6 1.05 -4.01 22.25
N VAL A 7 0.83 -3.65 23.52
CA VAL A 7 1.51 -2.51 24.14
C VAL A 7 2.98 -2.83 24.34
N VAL A 8 3.31 -4.03 24.81
CA VAL A 8 4.69 -4.52 24.95
C VAL A 8 5.37 -4.62 23.58
N ALA A 9 4.70 -5.09 22.53
CA ALA A 9 5.29 -5.09 21.19
C ALA A 9 5.52 -3.68 20.63
N LEU A 10 4.60 -2.73 20.88
CA LEU A 10 4.77 -1.34 20.46
C LEU A 10 5.87 -0.63 21.25
N THR A 11 5.94 -0.84 22.57
CA THR A 11 7.00 -0.26 23.41
C THR A 11 8.33 -0.92 23.13
N VAL A 12 8.39 -2.24 22.88
CA VAL A 12 9.60 -2.93 22.45
C VAL A 12 10.05 -2.42 21.08
N LEU A 13 9.16 -2.19 20.12
CA LEU A 13 9.48 -1.60 18.82
C LEU A 13 9.93 -0.14 18.94
N HIS A 14 9.30 0.66 19.82
CA HIS A 14 9.75 2.03 20.12
C HIS A 14 11.10 2.04 20.83
N THR A 15 11.35 1.10 21.76
CA THR A 15 12.63 0.98 22.45
C THR A 15 13.71 0.40 21.54
N PHE A 16 13.39 -0.49 20.59
CA PHE A 16 14.34 -0.99 19.58
C PHE A 16 14.69 0.09 18.55
N LEU A 17 13.74 0.98 18.21
CA LEU A 17 13.99 2.14 17.35
C LEU A 17 14.77 3.25 18.07
N LEU A 18 14.63 3.36 19.40
CA LEU A 18 15.38 4.31 20.24
C LEU A 18 16.74 3.77 20.71
N ALA A 19 17.00 2.45 20.60
CA ALA A 19 18.21 1.81 21.12
C ALA A 19 19.32 1.55 20.08
N ILE A 20 19.26 2.14 18.89
CA ILE A 20 20.43 2.20 18.00
C ILE A 20 21.04 3.60 18.14
N CYS A 21 21.72 3.81 19.26
CA CYS A 21 22.82 4.76 19.42
C CYS A 21 23.26 4.74 20.88
N ALA A 22 24.00 3.70 21.25
CA ALA A 22 24.84 3.78 22.43
C ALA A 22 25.92 4.82 22.16
N ALA A 23 25.71 6.02 22.71
CA ALA A 23 26.73 7.04 22.76
C ALA A 23 27.93 6.50 23.54
N ASN A 24 29.09 6.35 22.88
CA ASN A 24 30.35 6.28 23.59
C ASN A 24 30.64 7.69 24.11
N GLY A 25 30.12 7.96 25.31
CA GLY A 25 30.34 9.19 26.03
C GLY A 25 31.80 9.36 26.44
N ASN A 26 32.32 10.56 26.13
CA ASN A 26 33.31 11.31 26.91
C ASN A 26 34.54 10.55 27.41
N GLN A 27 35.24 9.81 26.55
CA GLN A 27 36.67 9.58 26.76
C GLN A 27 37.45 10.75 26.14
N THR A 28 38.07 11.58 26.97
CA THR A 28 38.95 12.66 26.50
C THR A 28 40.24 12.05 25.95
N CYS A 29 40.26 11.79 24.65
CA CYS A 29 41.43 11.26 23.95
C CYS A 29 42.44 12.38 23.69
N ARG A 30 43.67 12.21 24.16
CA ARG A 30 44.77 13.12 23.85
C ARG A 30 45.25 12.84 22.41
N PRO A 31 45.52 13.87 21.59
CA PRO A 31 46.07 13.66 20.25
C PRO A 31 47.42 12.93 20.29
N SER A 32 47.58 11.95 19.42
CA SER A 32 48.82 11.21 19.22
C SER A 32 49.73 11.90 18.19
N SER A 33 50.99 11.49 18.07
CA SER A 33 51.92 12.05 17.09
C SER A 33 52.91 11.00 16.61
N CYS A 34 53.32 11.09 15.34
CA CYS A 34 54.36 10.23 14.76
C CYS A 34 55.05 10.93 13.60
N GLY A 35 56.39 10.97 13.60
CA GLY A 35 57.15 11.62 12.55
C GLY A 35 56.80 13.10 12.39
N ASP A 36 56.48 13.48 11.15
CA ASP A 36 56.11 14.85 10.78
C ASP A 36 54.67 15.21 11.17
N ILE A 37 53.81 14.21 11.40
CA ILE A 37 52.43 14.42 11.83
C ILE A 37 52.38 14.60 13.35
N LYS A 38 52.35 15.86 13.80
CA LYS A 38 52.39 16.22 15.23
C LYS A 38 51.05 16.12 15.94
N LYS A 39 49.92 16.07 15.22
CA LYS A 39 48.57 16.04 15.80
C LYS A 39 47.66 15.06 15.06
N ILE A 40 47.65 13.83 15.53
CA ILE A 40 46.73 12.76 15.12
C ILE A 40 45.55 12.79 16.08
N SER A 41 44.36 13.04 15.57
CA SER A 41 43.11 13.20 16.31
C SER A 41 42.00 12.41 15.63
N ASN A 42 40.89 12.21 16.33
CA ASN A 42 39.70 11.54 15.80
C ASN A 42 39.31 12.11 14.42
N PRO A 43 39.06 11.28 13.39
CA PRO A 43 38.86 9.82 13.44
C PRO A 43 40.13 8.97 13.55
N PHE A 44 41.30 9.50 13.24
CA PHE A 44 42.52 8.71 13.15
C PHE A 44 43.00 8.21 14.51
N ARG A 45 43.64 7.04 14.51
CA ARG A 45 44.29 6.42 15.67
C ARG A 45 45.58 5.73 15.26
N LEU A 46 46.51 5.58 16.19
CA LEU A 46 47.63 4.65 16.07
C LEU A 46 47.26 3.30 16.71
N LYS A 47 47.91 2.22 16.27
CA LYS A 47 47.70 0.85 16.80
C LYS A 47 47.86 0.73 18.33
N GLY A 48 48.62 1.63 18.95
CA GLY A 48 48.82 1.69 20.41
C GLY A 48 47.85 2.60 21.18
N ASP A 49 46.95 3.32 20.49
CA ASP A 49 46.03 4.24 21.15
C ASP A 49 44.96 3.48 21.97
N PRO A 50 44.51 4.03 23.12
CA PRO A 50 43.52 3.39 23.99
C PRO A 50 42.24 2.98 23.26
N SER A 51 41.61 1.89 23.72
CA SER A 51 40.28 1.49 23.24
C SER A 51 39.27 2.59 23.50
N GLY A 52 38.56 3.04 22.46
CA GLY A 52 37.64 4.18 22.50
C GLY A 52 38.21 5.47 21.88
N CYS A 53 39.51 5.53 21.59
CA CYS A 53 40.15 6.65 20.91
C CYS A 53 40.36 6.40 19.42
N GLY A 54 39.72 7.23 18.61
CA GLY A 54 39.69 7.09 17.15
C GLY A 54 38.90 5.87 16.68
N ASP A 55 38.77 5.78 15.37
CA ASP A 55 37.96 4.77 14.67
C ASP A 55 38.89 3.71 14.06
N PRO A 56 38.66 2.41 14.29
CA PRO A 56 39.47 1.33 13.70
C PRO A 56 39.57 1.38 12.18
N ASP A 57 38.57 1.92 11.49
CA ASP A 57 38.58 2.06 10.02
C ASP A 57 39.62 3.10 9.54
N TYR A 58 40.12 3.95 10.45
CA TYR A 58 41.08 5.03 10.20
C TYR A 58 42.41 4.82 10.96
N GLU A 59 42.82 3.57 11.17
CA GLU A 59 44.08 3.24 11.84
C GLU A 59 45.31 3.59 10.97
N LEU A 60 46.23 4.35 11.56
CA LEU A 60 47.52 4.73 11.01
C LEU A 60 48.65 3.90 11.65
N VAL A 61 49.71 3.67 10.88
CA VAL A 61 50.89 2.93 11.30
C VAL A 61 52.07 3.88 11.46
N CYS A 62 52.75 3.83 12.60
CA CYS A 62 53.99 4.55 12.83
C CYS A 62 55.17 3.59 12.67
N GLU A 63 55.93 3.73 11.58
CA GLU A 63 57.11 2.89 11.31
C GLU A 63 58.32 3.78 11.04
N ASN A 64 59.45 3.50 11.69
CA ASN A 64 60.69 4.26 11.54
C ASN A 64 60.49 5.79 11.69
N ASN A 65 59.66 6.20 12.65
CA ASN A 65 59.29 7.59 12.86
C ASN A 65 58.64 8.26 11.63
N ARG A 66 57.92 7.49 10.81
CA ARG A 66 57.07 7.98 9.72
C ARG A 66 55.65 7.49 9.89
N THR A 67 54.70 8.38 9.69
CA THR A 67 53.26 8.05 9.70
C THR A 67 52.89 7.47 8.35
N MET A 68 52.21 6.33 8.37
CA MET A 68 51.78 5.60 7.19
C MET A 68 50.31 5.19 7.30
N VAL A 69 49.65 5.05 6.16
CA VAL A 69 48.30 4.49 6.05
C VAL A 69 48.34 3.23 5.21
N ASN A 70 47.63 2.20 5.67
CA ASN A 70 47.42 0.98 4.90
C ASN A 70 46.17 1.17 4.03
N LEU A 71 46.35 1.16 2.72
CA LEU A 71 45.26 1.04 1.75
C LEU A 71 45.29 -0.40 1.21
N GLU A 72 44.16 -0.85 0.65
CA GLU A 72 43.90 -2.27 0.32
C GLU A 72 45.09 -3.04 -0.30
N HIS A 73 45.82 -2.43 -1.24
CA HIS A 73 46.93 -3.06 -1.96
C HIS A 73 48.29 -2.38 -1.75
N GLY A 74 48.44 -1.52 -0.73
CA GLY A 74 49.69 -0.78 -0.56
C GLY A 74 49.77 0.05 0.69
N LYS A 75 51.00 0.44 1.01
CA LYS A 75 51.31 1.23 2.19
C LYS A 75 51.85 2.59 1.78
N TYR A 76 51.22 3.66 2.24
CA TYR A 76 51.50 5.02 1.78
C TYR A 76 51.96 5.89 2.93
N TYR A 77 52.91 6.80 2.69
CA TYR A 77 53.28 7.84 3.65
C TYR A 77 52.15 8.85 3.78
N VAL A 78 51.89 9.30 5.00
CA VAL A 78 50.95 10.39 5.27
C VAL A 78 51.75 11.69 5.31
N ALA A 79 51.56 12.54 4.30
CA ALA A 79 52.25 13.83 4.21
C ALA A 79 51.54 14.93 5.00
N ASP A 80 50.21 14.93 5.04
CA ASP A 80 49.41 15.90 5.79
C ASP A 80 48.02 15.34 6.14
N ILE A 81 47.42 15.87 7.21
CA ILE A 81 46.03 15.60 7.60
C ILE A 81 45.32 16.91 7.86
N ASN A 82 44.35 17.24 7.00
CA ASN A 82 43.54 18.44 7.11
C ASN A 82 42.15 18.12 7.69
N TYR A 83 41.96 18.44 8.97
CA TYR A 83 40.69 18.24 9.68
C TYR A 83 39.59 19.27 9.32
N VAL A 84 39.93 20.36 8.63
CA VAL A 84 38.95 21.36 8.18
C VAL A 84 38.32 20.92 6.87
N ASN A 85 39.13 20.45 5.93
CA ASN A 85 38.70 19.99 4.61
C ASN A 85 38.41 18.49 4.56
N TYR A 86 38.67 17.76 5.65
CA TYR A 86 38.51 16.32 5.76
C TYR A 86 39.32 15.56 4.69
N THR A 87 40.58 15.95 4.49
CA THR A 87 41.50 15.31 3.54
C THR A 87 42.76 14.81 4.23
N ILE A 88 43.25 13.66 3.77
CA ILE A 88 44.55 13.10 4.14
C ILE A 88 45.38 12.96 2.87
N ARG A 89 46.60 13.48 2.90
CA ARG A 89 47.51 13.45 1.76
C ARG A 89 48.39 12.21 1.85
N VAL A 90 48.31 11.36 0.83
CA VAL A 90 49.07 10.11 0.76
C VAL A 90 50.12 10.16 -0.34
N VAL A 91 51.34 9.69 -0.04
CA VAL A 91 52.46 9.64 -0.99
C VAL A 91 52.99 8.21 -1.04
N ASP A 92 53.22 7.68 -2.24
CA ASP A 92 53.82 6.36 -2.38
C ASP A 92 55.29 6.38 -1.91
N PRO A 93 55.72 5.40 -1.10
CA PRO A 93 57.04 5.42 -0.50
C PRO A 93 58.20 5.19 -1.47
N GLY A 94 57.93 4.72 -2.69
CA GLY A 94 58.93 4.57 -3.75
C GLY A 94 59.19 5.83 -4.54
N VAL A 95 58.39 6.88 -4.34
CA VAL A 95 58.53 8.15 -5.04
C VAL A 95 59.43 9.08 -4.24
N GLU A 96 60.53 9.50 -4.86
CA GLU A 96 61.47 10.44 -4.27
C GLU A 96 61.69 11.63 -5.21
N LYS A 97 61.94 12.81 -4.62
CA LYS A 97 62.32 14.00 -5.38
C LYS A 97 63.81 13.89 -5.75
N GLY A 98 64.10 13.84 -7.05
CA GLY A 98 65.48 13.72 -7.53
C GLY A 98 65.62 13.95 -9.03
N ASN A 99 66.84 13.74 -9.55
CA ASN A 99 67.18 13.99 -10.96
C ASN A 99 66.76 12.85 -11.91
N CYS A 100 66.17 11.78 -11.41
CA CYS A 100 65.76 10.59 -12.16
C CYS A 100 64.35 10.14 -11.74
N PHE A 101 63.69 9.29 -12.53
CA PHE A 101 62.32 8.87 -12.23
C PHE A 101 62.32 7.72 -11.21
N SER A 102 61.84 7.99 -10.00
CA SER A 102 61.60 6.97 -8.97
C SER A 102 60.20 6.39 -9.14
N ALA A 103 60.12 5.10 -9.46
CA ALA A 103 58.85 4.44 -9.73
C ALA A 103 58.10 4.12 -8.42
N PRO A 104 56.78 4.35 -8.35
CA PRO A 104 55.94 3.98 -7.20
C PRO A 104 56.03 2.48 -6.89
N LEU A 105 56.07 2.12 -5.61
CA LEU A 105 56.09 0.73 -5.15
C LEU A 105 54.73 0.07 -5.35
N TYR A 106 53.65 0.79 -5.09
CA TYR A 106 52.28 0.27 -5.10
C TYR A 106 51.44 0.92 -6.20
N SER A 107 50.44 0.18 -6.69
CA SER A 107 49.44 0.75 -7.61
C SER A 107 48.29 1.34 -6.80
N LEU A 108 47.88 2.55 -7.16
CA LEU A 108 46.73 3.25 -6.57
C LEU A 108 45.71 3.54 -7.67
N THR A 109 44.67 2.73 -7.75
CA THR A 109 43.62 2.81 -8.80
C THR A 109 42.32 3.37 -8.25
N ARG A 110 41.46 3.91 -9.13
CA ARG A 110 40.17 4.51 -8.75
C ARG A 110 39.20 3.51 -8.12
N GLU A 111 39.30 2.25 -8.51
CA GLU A 111 38.54 1.15 -7.92
C GLU A 111 38.77 1.03 -6.41
N ILE A 112 39.95 1.45 -5.93
CA ILE A 112 40.26 1.45 -4.49
C ILE A 112 39.38 2.46 -3.73
N PHE A 113 38.68 3.38 -4.40
CA PHE A 113 37.85 4.41 -3.79
C PHE A 113 36.36 4.32 -4.19
N ARG A 114 35.98 3.36 -5.04
CA ARG A 114 34.59 3.21 -5.55
C ARG A 114 33.69 2.32 -4.69
N SER A 115 34.24 1.60 -3.71
CA SER A 115 33.47 0.65 -2.91
C SER A 115 32.84 1.30 -1.67
N ASP A 116 31.55 1.02 -1.46
CA ASP A 116 30.72 1.54 -0.36
C ASP A 116 31.18 1.18 1.07
N LYS A 117 32.22 0.34 1.22
CA LYS A 117 32.71 -0.15 2.53
C LYS A 117 34.02 0.50 2.99
N ARG A 118 34.47 1.57 2.34
CA ARG A 118 35.83 2.11 2.57
C ARG A 118 35.82 3.36 3.43
N ALA A 119 36.93 3.56 4.15
CA ALA A 119 37.15 4.71 5.02
C ALA A 119 37.49 6.00 4.24
N TYR A 120 38.08 5.85 3.05
CA TYR A 120 38.60 6.94 2.23
C TYR A 120 37.98 6.97 0.83
N PHE A 121 37.79 8.17 0.30
CA PHE A 121 37.15 8.43 -1.00
C PHE A 121 37.91 9.48 -1.80
N LEU A 122 37.73 9.49 -3.12
CA LEU A 122 38.15 10.61 -3.96
C LEU A 122 37.07 11.68 -3.96
N ASN A 123 37.45 12.95 -3.86
CA ASN A 123 36.50 14.05 -3.99
C ASN A 123 36.01 14.12 -5.46
N PRO A 124 34.70 13.94 -5.74
CA PRO A 124 34.18 13.93 -7.11
C PRO A 124 34.32 15.27 -7.84
N HIS A 125 34.51 16.37 -7.10
CA HIS A 125 34.75 17.70 -7.69
C HIS A 125 36.22 17.98 -8.00
N GLU A 126 37.14 17.17 -7.49
CA GLU A 126 38.56 17.30 -7.80
C GLU A 126 38.89 16.47 -9.04
N ALA A 127 39.35 17.14 -10.09
CA ALA A 127 39.80 16.45 -11.27
C ALA A 127 41.04 15.61 -10.93
N THR A 128 40.98 14.33 -11.27
CA THR A 128 42.08 13.38 -11.07
C THR A 128 42.42 12.72 -12.39
N ASN A 129 43.72 12.50 -12.60
CA ASN A 129 44.25 11.82 -13.78
C ASN A 129 44.79 10.46 -13.37
N THR A 130 44.69 9.49 -14.28
CA THR A 130 45.30 8.18 -14.12
C THR A 130 46.59 8.15 -14.93
N THR A 131 47.70 7.85 -14.27
CA THR A 131 49.01 7.65 -14.87
C THR A 131 49.33 6.17 -14.87
N VAL A 132 49.55 5.59 -16.05
CA VAL A 132 49.91 4.18 -16.24
C VAL A 132 51.37 4.10 -16.66
N LEU A 133 52.19 3.49 -15.82
CA LEU A 133 53.58 3.16 -16.12
C LEU A 133 53.65 1.77 -16.74
N MET A 134 54.40 1.65 -17.83
CA MET A 134 54.51 0.41 -18.58
C MET A 134 55.92 0.17 -19.11
N ASN A 135 56.24 -1.11 -19.29
CA ASN A 135 57.47 -1.58 -19.90
C ASN A 135 57.16 -2.17 -21.28
N CYS A 136 57.80 -1.68 -22.32
CA CYS A 136 57.56 -2.08 -23.69
C CYS A 136 58.79 -2.74 -24.31
N GLU A 137 58.56 -3.77 -25.13
CA GLU A 137 59.61 -4.51 -25.84
C GLU A 137 60.15 -3.75 -27.07
N GLN A 138 59.37 -2.77 -27.56
CA GLN A 138 59.69 -1.98 -28.75
C GLN A 138 59.53 -0.48 -28.46
N PRO A 139 60.32 0.38 -29.13
CA PRO A 139 60.17 1.83 -29.01
C PRO A 139 58.84 2.29 -29.62
N ILE A 140 58.20 3.24 -28.96
CA ILE A 140 56.92 3.82 -29.39
C ILE A 140 57.14 5.24 -29.88
N SER A 141 56.67 5.52 -31.10
CA SER A 141 56.78 6.84 -31.78
C SER A 141 55.55 7.75 -31.58
N ASP A 142 54.68 7.40 -30.63
CA ASP A 142 53.42 8.10 -30.36
C ASP A 142 53.66 9.20 -29.32
N GLY A 143 53.28 10.45 -29.64
CA GLY A 143 53.48 11.61 -28.77
C GLY A 143 52.70 11.59 -27.45
N ASN A 144 51.73 10.68 -27.31
CA ASN A 144 51.00 10.48 -26.05
C ASN A 144 51.78 9.64 -25.03
N TYR A 145 52.80 8.90 -25.47
CA TYR A 145 53.62 8.05 -24.62
C TYR A 145 54.84 8.83 -24.12
N ILE A 146 54.85 9.13 -22.83
CA ILE A 146 55.91 9.92 -22.20
C ILE A 146 57.09 8.98 -21.91
N PRO A 147 58.27 9.16 -22.52
CA PRO A 147 59.42 8.31 -22.24
C PRO A 147 59.95 8.56 -20.82
N ILE A 148 60.19 7.49 -20.06
CA ILE A 148 60.64 7.54 -18.67
C ILE A 148 62.07 7.02 -18.54
N THR A 149 62.91 7.77 -17.82
CA THR A 149 64.26 7.35 -17.45
C THR A 149 64.32 6.99 -15.96
N PRO A 150 64.27 5.68 -15.61
CA PRO A 150 64.25 5.24 -14.22
C PRO A 150 65.59 5.46 -13.51
N CYS A 151 65.56 5.66 -12.20
CA CYS A 151 66.73 5.91 -11.36
C CYS A 151 67.75 4.75 -11.29
N ASN A 152 67.35 3.51 -11.55
CA ASN A 152 68.21 2.33 -11.36
C ASN A 152 69.25 2.11 -12.49
N ARG A 153 69.71 3.18 -13.16
CA ARG A 153 70.70 3.14 -14.25
C ARG A 153 72.15 3.27 -13.76
N SER A 154 72.49 2.66 -12.63
CA SER A 154 73.89 2.50 -12.23
C SER A 154 74.47 1.24 -12.88
N ASN A 155 75.25 1.44 -13.95
CA ASN A 155 76.23 0.50 -14.50
C ASN A 155 75.70 -0.82 -15.11
N VAL A 156 75.03 -0.76 -16.26
CA VAL A 156 74.99 -1.91 -17.17
C VAL A 156 75.53 -1.49 -18.53
N THR A 157 76.78 -1.86 -18.77
CA THR A 157 77.41 -1.94 -20.08
C THR A 157 76.52 -2.72 -21.04
N SER A 158 76.34 -2.13 -22.22
CA SER A 158 75.98 -2.72 -23.51
C SER A 158 75.66 -4.22 -23.53
N SER A 159 74.48 -4.54 -24.08
CA SER A 159 73.98 -5.87 -24.50
C SER A 159 73.13 -6.65 -23.49
N SER A 160 71.82 -6.37 -23.48
CA SER A 160 70.72 -7.35 -23.65
C SER A 160 69.38 -6.69 -23.27
N SER A 161 68.43 -6.68 -24.23
CA SER A 161 67.01 -6.35 -24.07
C SER A 161 66.68 -5.11 -23.21
N GLN A 162 66.89 -3.91 -23.78
CA GLN A 162 66.41 -2.66 -23.17
C GLN A 162 64.88 -2.63 -23.18
N ALA A 163 64.25 -2.77 -22.02
CA ALA A 163 62.83 -2.49 -21.87
C ALA A 163 62.63 -0.97 -21.94
N TYR A 164 61.84 -0.51 -22.91
CA TYR A 164 61.48 0.90 -23.05
C TYR A 164 60.39 1.23 -22.03
N VAL A 165 60.64 2.18 -21.13
CA VAL A 165 59.67 2.55 -20.09
C VAL A 165 58.91 3.79 -20.54
N TYR A 166 57.59 3.71 -20.49
CA TYR A 166 56.71 4.81 -20.84
C TYR A 166 55.67 5.07 -19.75
N ALA A 167 55.22 6.32 -19.67
CA ALA A 167 54.03 6.71 -18.92
C ALA A 167 52.95 7.17 -19.90
N LEU A 168 51.71 6.75 -19.63
CA LEU A 168 50.53 7.22 -20.33
C LEU A 168 49.60 7.87 -19.32
N VAL A 169 49.14 9.08 -19.62
CA VAL A 169 48.34 9.89 -18.71
C VAL A 169 47.01 10.20 -19.36
N GLY A 170 45.91 9.97 -18.65
CA GLY A 170 44.57 10.34 -19.11
C GLY A 170 43.69 10.85 -17.98
N GLY A 171 42.75 11.73 -18.31
CA GLY A 171 41.81 12.30 -17.36
C GLY A 171 40.61 11.38 -17.14
N GLY A 172 40.27 11.08 -15.89
CA GLY A 172 39.08 10.26 -15.62
C GLY A 172 39.18 8.80 -16.09
N ASP A 173 38.09 8.30 -16.67
CA ASP A 173 37.96 6.94 -17.23
C ASP A 173 38.33 6.89 -18.73
N SER A 174 39.11 7.86 -19.23
CA SER A 174 39.43 8.01 -20.66
C SER A 174 40.51 7.09 -21.19
N LEU A 175 41.26 6.40 -20.31
CA LEU A 175 42.25 5.40 -20.73
C LEU A 175 41.58 4.03 -20.85
N LEU A 176 41.44 3.56 -22.08
CA LEU A 176 40.96 2.22 -22.39
C LEU A 176 42.15 1.26 -22.55
N VAL A 177 41.92 -0.02 -22.29
CA VAL A 177 42.93 -1.07 -22.51
C VAL A 177 43.40 -1.09 -23.98
N ASN A 178 42.53 -0.73 -24.91
CA ASN A 178 42.85 -0.61 -26.33
C ASN A 178 43.87 0.50 -26.66
N ASP A 179 44.05 1.47 -25.76
CA ASP A 179 45.01 2.56 -25.96
C ASP A 179 46.45 2.10 -25.68
N ILE A 180 46.62 0.97 -24.99
CA ILE A 180 47.91 0.37 -24.65
C ILE A 180 48.41 -0.48 -25.84
N LYS A 181 49.61 -0.19 -26.34
CA LYS A 181 50.23 -1.01 -27.40
C LYS A 181 50.47 -2.43 -26.90
N TYR A 182 50.22 -3.41 -27.77
CA TYR A 182 50.39 -4.85 -27.50
C TYR A 182 51.81 -5.24 -27.06
N SER A 183 52.82 -4.42 -27.40
CA SER A 183 54.22 -4.63 -27.01
C SER A 183 54.54 -4.17 -25.58
N CYS A 184 53.55 -3.69 -24.82
CA CYS A 184 53.73 -3.12 -23.49
C CYS A 184 53.04 -3.94 -22.40
N THR A 185 53.71 -4.02 -21.24
CA THR A 185 53.19 -4.61 -20.01
C THR A 185 53.02 -3.52 -18.96
N ILE A 186 51.83 -3.45 -18.34
CA ILE A 186 51.55 -2.49 -17.28
C ILE A 186 52.39 -2.85 -16.05
N SER A 187 53.21 -1.90 -15.60
CA SER A 187 54.01 -2.01 -14.39
C SER A 187 53.24 -1.49 -13.18
N ARG A 188 52.74 -0.25 -13.25
CA ARG A 188 52.03 0.43 -12.16
C ARG A 188 50.96 1.37 -12.68
N THR A 189 49.91 1.55 -11.90
CA THR A 189 48.86 2.55 -12.16
C THR A 189 48.72 3.44 -10.93
N ILE A 190 48.81 4.76 -11.12
CA ILE A 190 48.74 5.74 -10.03
C ILE A 190 47.75 6.84 -10.39
N ILE A 191 46.92 7.23 -9.43
CA ILE A 191 46.10 8.43 -9.53
C ILE A 191 46.92 9.63 -9.08
N THR A 192 46.93 10.68 -9.90
CA THR A 192 47.52 11.97 -9.58
C THR A 192 46.45 13.06 -9.56
N GLN A 193 46.71 14.13 -8.80
CA GLN A 193 45.91 15.35 -8.89
C GLN A 193 45.97 15.94 -10.31
N PHE A 194 44.96 16.74 -10.67
CA PHE A 194 44.79 17.30 -12.02
C PHE A 194 46.09 17.87 -12.59
N LEU A 195 46.48 17.37 -13.76
CA LEU A 195 47.64 17.83 -14.51
C LEU A 195 47.18 18.88 -15.53
N LYS A 196 47.96 19.96 -15.69
CA LYS A 196 47.65 21.04 -16.64
C LYS A 196 47.44 20.48 -18.05
N PRO A 197 46.49 21.01 -18.84
CA PRO A 197 46.33 20.61 -20.23
C PRO A 197 47.58 21.00 -21.04
N GLY A 198 48.17 20.03 -21.75
CA GLY A 198 49.38 20.20 -22.57
C GLY A 198 50.14 18.89 -22.76
N ASN A 199 51.22 18.93 -23.55
CA ASN A 199 52.15 17.79 -23.69
C ASN A 199 52.93 17.63 -22.39
N LEU A 200 52.58 16.61 -21.61
CA LEU A 200 53.25 16.29 -20.36
C LEU A 200 54.63 15.66 -20.64
N SER A 201 55.58 15.99 -19.78
CA SER A 201 56.96 15.50 -19.81
C SER A 201 57.25 14.64 -18.58
N MET A 202 58.38 13.91 -18.63
CA MET A 202 58.88 13.17 -17.47
C MET A 202 59.10 14.09 -16.26
N SER A 203 59.61 15.31 -16.46
CA SER A 203 59.83 16.27 -15.38
C SER A 203 58.55 16.69 -14.67
N ASP A 204 57.44 16.81 -15.40
CA ASP A 204 56.14 17.12 -14.79
C ASP A 204 55.71 15.99 -13.84
N LEU A 205 55.85 14.74 -14.28
CA LEU A 205 55.54 13.58 -13.43
C LEU A 205 56.46 13.48 -12.21
N GLN A 206 57.75 13.82 -12.35
CA GLN A 206 58.69 13.87 -11.22
C GLN A 206 58.36 14.98 -10.22
N GLU A 207 57.72 16.06 -10.65
CA GLU A 207 57.28 17.13 -9.76
C GLU A 207 55.98 16.76 -9.03
N ILE A 208 55.06 16.06 -9.70
CA ILE A 208 53.71 15.81 -9.19
C ILE A 208 53.60 14.55 -8.35
N LEU A 209 54.25 13.44 -8.71
CA LEU A 209 54.17 12.21 -7.93
C LEU A 209 54.59 12.40 -6.46
N PRO A 210 55.66 13.15 -6.13
CA PRO A 210 56.04 13.39 -4.73
C PRO A 210 55.07 14.31 -3.98
N GLN A 211 54.21 15.09 -4.66
CA GLN A 211 53.18 15.91 -4.01
C GLN A 211 52.09 15.04 -3.37
N GLY A 212 51.89 13.82 -3.88
CA GLY A 212 50.92 12.88 -3.36
C GLY A 212 49.49 13.12 -3.85
N LEU A 213 48.56 12.40 -3.24
CA LEU A 213 47.14 12.43 -3.53
C LEU A 213 46.36 12.78 -2.27
N ASP A 214 45.51 13.81 -2.37
CA ASP A 214 44.54 14.10 -1.33
C ASP A 214 43.34 13.16 -1.46
N ILE A 215 43.11 12.34 -0.43
CA ILE A 215 41.93 11.48 -0.31
C ILE A 215 41.07 11.97 0.84
N SER A 216 39.75 11.89 0.71
CA SER A 216 38.81 12.43 1.67
C SER A 216 38.37 11.40 2.70
N PHE A 217 38.27 11.83 3.95
CA PHE A 217 37.62 11.12 5.05
C PHE A 217 36.33 11.84 5.52
N LEU A 218 35.76 12.73 4.70
CA LEU A 218 34.51 13.43 4.99
C LEU A 218 33.33 12.52 5.39
N PRO A 219 33.16 11.31 4.79
CA PRO A 219 32.08 10.39 5.19
C PRO A 219 32.12 9.97 6.67
N PHE A 220 33.26 10.11 7.35
CA PHE A 220 33.35 9.91 8.79
C PHE A 220 32.34 10.78 9.56
N ARG A 221 32.05 12.01 9.08
CA ARG A 221 31.06 12.89 9.72
C ARG A 221 29.67 12.27 9.77
N CYS A 222 29.28 11.48 8.77
CA CYS A 222 28.03 10.74 8.80
C CYS A 222 28.04 9.61 9.84
N LYS A 223 29.21 9.08 10.22
CA LYS A 223 29.33 8.09 11.29
C LYS A 223 29.34 8.76 12.68
N SER A 224 30.05 9.88 12.83
CA SER A 224 30.25 10.55 14.12
C SER A 224 29.12 11.50 14.53
N GLU A 225 28.45 12.15 13.58
CA GLU A 225 27.41 13.17 13.85
C GLU A 225 25.98 12.61 13.81
N CYS A 226 25.81 11.29 13.69
CA CYS A 226 24.51 10.61 13.69
C CYS A 226 23.74 10.76 15.03
N HIS A 227 24.29 11.50 15.98
CA HIS A 227 23.59 11.93 17.17
C HIS A 227 22.42 12.86 16.78
N VAL A 228 21.20 12.32 16.86
CA VAL A 228 19.91 13.02 16.95
C VAL A 228 19.25 13.48 15.62
N LYS A 229 19.94 13.55 14.48
CA LYS A 229 19.40 14.24 13.28
C LYS A 229 18.71 13.38 12.20
N GLY A 230 18.72 12.06 12.32
CA GLY A 230 18.00 11.15 11.42
C GLY A 230 18.87 10.02 10.84
N PRO A 231 18.27 9.01 10.20
CA PRO A 231 18.99 7.82 9.72
C PRO A 231 19.72 8.00 8.38
N TYR A 232 19.54 9.14 7.70
CA TYR A 232 20.12 9.39 6.38
C TYR A 232 21.02 10.62 6.39
N CYS A 233 22.23 10.47 5.86
CA CYS A 233 23.25 11.50 5.76
C CYS A 233 23.68 11.67 4.30
N ASP A 234 23.54 12.89 3.79
CA ASP A 234 24.08 13.29 2.48
C ASP A 234 25.34 14.12 2.68
N LEU A 235 26.34 13.85 1.84
CA LEU A 235 27.58 14.62 1.80
C LEU A 235 27.46 15.76 0.78
N ASP A 236 27.79 16.97 1.21
CA ASP A 236 28.00 18.13 0.33
C ASP A 236 29.51 18.33 0.17
N TRP A 237 30.06 17.72 -0.88
CA TRP A 237 31.47 17.76 -1.25
C TRP A 237 31.98 19.16 -1.62
N THR A 238 31.09 20.08 -2.03
CA THR A 238 31.50 21.45 -2.36
C THR A 238 31.76 22.30 -1.12
N LYS A 239 31.03 22.02 -0.03
CA LYS A 239 31.12 22.77 1.22
C LYS A 239 31.80 22.00 2.34
N ASN A 240 32.17 20.73 2.11
CA ASN A 240 32.64 19.80 3.14
C ASN A 240 31.66 19.70 4.34
N THR A 241 30.36 19.67 4.04
CA THR A 241 29.30 19.61 5.05
C THR A 241 28.44 18.36 4.90
N VAL A 242 27.77 17.98 5.99
CA VAL A 242 26.78 16.90 6.01
C VAL A 242 25.37 17.46 6.17
N LYS A 243 24.42 16.91 5.43
CA LYS A 243 22.98 17.19 5.58
C LYS A 243 22.27 15.93 6.05
N TRP A 244 21.37 16.10 7.01
CA TRP A 244 20.65 15.00 7.64
C TRP A 244 19.17 15.04 7.25
N TYR A 245 18.61 13.85 7.00
CA TYR A 245 17.22 13.69 6.63
C TYR A 245 16.50 12.79 7.63
N SER A 246 15.29 13.22 8.01
CA SER A 246 14.41 12.41 8.85
C SER A 246 13.89 11.21 8.05
N PHE A 247 13.52 10.14 8.76
CA PHE A 247 12.92 8.95 8.14
C PHE A 247 11.68 9.29 7.30
N GLY A 248 10.89 10.28 7.73
CA GLY A 248 9.70 10.73 7.00
C GLY A 248 10.03 11.34 5.62
N TYR A 249 11.08 12.16 5.54
CA TYR A 249 11.52 12.77 4.27
C TYR A 249 12.05 11.71 3.28
N TRP A 250 12.86 10.77 3.78
CA TRP A 250 13.32 9.65 2.96
C TRP A 250 12.16 8.78 2.48
N PHE A 251 11.21 8.46 3.36
CA PHE A 251 10.05 7.64 3.01
C PHE A 251 9.17 8.32 1.97
N SER A 252 8.99 9.65 2.04
CA SER A 252 8.28 10.40 1.00
C SER A 252 8.99 10.36 -0.35
N GLU A 253 10.31 10.56 -0.39
CA GLU A 253 11.06 10.45 -1.65
C GLU A 253 11.06 9.01 -2.20
N TYR A 254 11.14 8.00 -1.33
CA TYR A 254 11.07 6.61 -1.74
C TYR A 254 9.70 6.28 -2.37
N LEU A 255 8.60 6.74 -1.75
CA LEU A 255 7.26 6.59 -2.32
C LEU A 255 7.10 7.33 -3.65
N GLU A 256 7.68 8.54 -3.78
CA GLU A 256 7.72 9.28 -5.04
C GLU A 256 8.52 8.50 -6.11
N SER A 257 9.66 7.90 -5.75
CA SER A 257 10.47 7.08 -6.67
C SER A 257 9.78 5.80 -7.13
N LEU A 258 8.86 5.25 -6.34
CA LEU A 258 8.03 4.12 -6.74
C LEU A 258 6.87 4.54 -7.67
N ARG A 259 6.48 5.83 -7.64
CA ARG A 259 5.45 6.41 -8.50
C ARG A 259 5.98 6.74 -9.89
N ASP A 260 7.23 7.20 -9.99
CA ASP A 260 7.88 7.47 -11.28
C ASP A 260 8.75 6.29 -11.73
N ARG A 261 8.19 5.46 -12.62
CA ARG A 261 8.92 4.39 -13.31
C ARG A 261 9.70 4.92 -14.53
N SER A 262 10.33 6.08 -14.40
CA SER A 262 11.16 6.69 -15.45
C SER A 262 12.36 7.41 -14.84
N THR A 263 13.54 6.83 -15.05
CA THR A 263 14.86 7.47 -15.13
C THR A 263 15.15 8.60 -14.14
N PHE A 264 15.96 8.28 -13.12
CA PHE A 264 16.74 9.25 -12.37
C PHE A 264 17.67 9.99 -13.34
N SER A 265 17.19 11.10 -13.91
CA SER A 265 18.01 12.05 -14.65
C SER A 265 18.80 12.86 -13.64
N SER A 266 20.10 12.59 -13.62
CA SER A 266 21.12 13.27 -12.84
C SER A 266 21.25 14.74 -13.27
N ASN A 267 20.41 15.62 -12.75
CA ASN A 267 20.73 17.05 -12.71
C ASN A 267 21.26 17.39 -11.31
N GLY A 268 22.59 17.29 -11.19
CA GLY A 268 23.35 17.58 -9.98
C GLY A 268 23.77 16.30 -9.26
N VAL A 269 25.02 15.88 -9.46
CA VAL A 269 25.66 14.74 -8.80
C VAL A 269 25.57 14.92 -7.29
N ARG A 270 24.59 14.27 -6.70
CA ARG A 270 24.36 14.17 -5.27
C ARG A 270 24.52 12.70 -4.94
N GLU A 271 25.78 12.28 -4.77
CA GLU A 271 26.10 10.90 -4.36
C GLU A 271 25.45 10.66 -3.00
N ARG A 272 24.34 9.94 -3.02
CA ARG A 272 23.54 9.59 -1.85
C ARG A 272 24.22 8.38 -1.21
N TYR A 273 25.08 8.62 -0.21
CA TYR A 273 25.76 7.56 0.52
C TYR A 273 24.74 6.85 1.43
N ASN A 274 24.04 5.88 0.86
CA ASN A 274 23.23 4.95 1.62
C ASN A 274 24.18 4.02 2.37
N TYR A 275 24.43 4.31 3.65
CA TYR A 275 25.09 3.35 4.53
C TYR A 275 24.26 2.06 4.50
N TYR A 276 24.81 1.01 3.88
CA TYR A 276 24.14 -0.24 3.50
C TYR A 276 23.43 -0.93 4.67
N TYR A 277 23.80 -0.61 5.91
CA TYR A 277 23.08 -1.04 7.11
C TYR A 277 21.61 -0.59 7.15
N HIS A 278 21.25 0.52 6.50
CA HIS A 278 19.85 0.97 6.40
C HIS A 278 19.11 0.41 5.19
N TYR A 279 19.80 -0.02 4.13
CA TYR A 279 19.16 -0.66 2.97
C TYR A 279 18.80 -2.12 3.26
N GLU A 280 19.74 -2.90 3.82
CA GLU A 280 19.46 -4.26 4.28
C GLU A 280 18.39 -4.24 5.37
N THR A 281 18.51 -3.37 6.39
CA THR A 281 17.47 -3.29 7.42
C THR A 281 16.13 -2.78 6.88
N ALA A 282 16.10 -1.86 5.92
CA ALA A 282 14.85 -1.43 5.27
C ALA A 282 14.24 -2.52 4.39
N LEU A 283 15.04 -3.31 3.68
CA LEU A 283 14.58 -4.49 2.95
C LEU A 283 14.02 -5.51 3.92
N TYR A 284 14.75 -5.86 4.98
CA TYR A 284 14.28 -6.77 6.04
C TYR A 284 13.01 -6.27 6.72
N LEU A 285 12.91 -4.97 7.04
CA LEU A 285 11.67 -4.37 7.53
C LEU A 285 10.54 -4.45 6.49
N GLY A 286 10.85 -4.22 5.22
CA GLY A 286 9.91 -4.40 4.11
C GLY A 286 9.40 -5.83 4.00
N TRP A 287 10.29 -6.82 4.12
CA TRP A 287 9.95 -8.24 4.17
C TRP A 287 9.12 -8.59 5.39
N ILE A 288 9.46 -8.08 6.58
CA ILE A 288 8.71 -8.27 7.82
C ILE A 288 7.31 -7.66 7.71
N ILE A 289 7.19 -6.44 7.20
CA ILE A 289 5.89 -5.76 6.99
C ILE A 289 5.04 -6.53 5.99
N ARG A 290 5.62 -7.00 4.88
CA ARG A 290 4.93 -7.86 3.91
C ARG A 290 4.48 -9.17 4.56
N TYR A 291 5.33 -9.81 5.35
CA TYR A 291 5.02 -11.07 6.02
C TYR A 291 3.91 -10.90 7.07
N ILE A 292 3.96 -9.83 7.88
CA ILE A 292 2.90 -9.47 8.82
C ILE A 292 1.59 -9.17 8.08
N GLY A 293 1.65 -8.42 6.97
CA GLY A 293 0.49 -8.16 6.11
C GLY A 293 -0.15 -9.45 5.59
N MET A 294 0.67 -10.39 5.11
CA MET A 294 0.20 -11.71 4.65
C MET A 294 -0.44 -12.53 5.78
N ILE A 295 0.10 -12.49 7.00
CA ILE A 295 -0.50 -13.15 8.17
C ILE A 295 -1.85 -12.53 8.54
N ILE A 296 -1.96 -11.20 8.51
CA ILE A 296 -3.23 -10.50 8.82
C ILE A 296 -4.29 -10.82 7.78
N ILE A 297 -3.94 -10.77 6.49
CA ILE A 297 -4.85 -11.12 5.38
C ILE A 297 -5.25 -12.60 5.48
N GLY A 298 -4.30 -13.49 5.72
CA GLY A 298 -4.54 -14.93 5.91
C GLY A 298 -5.46 -15.23 7.10
N ARG A 299 -5.44 -14.41 8.16
CA ARG A 299 -6.38 -14.52 9.29
C ARG A 299 -7.76 -13.91 9.02
N ALA A 300 -7.83 -12.90 8.16
CA ALA A 300 -9.10 -12.25 7.81
C ALA A 300 -9.95 -13.11 6.85
N ILE A 301 -9.33 -13.84 5.93
CA ILE A 301 -10.02 -14.66 4.91
C ILE A 301 -10.96 -15.72 5.54
N PRO A 302 -10.52 -16.54 6.51
CA PRO A 302 -11.41 -17.48 7.20
C PRO A 302 -12.57 -16.79 7.92
N GLY A 303 -12.30 -15.64 8.55
CA GLY A 303 -13.32 -14.85 9.25
C GLY A 303 -14.40 -14.34 8.31
N ILE A 304 -14.00 -13.79 7.15
CA ILE A 304 -14.93 -13.30 6.11
C ILE A 304 -15.74 -14.45 5.51
N LEU A 305 -15.10 -15.60 5.23
CA LEU A 305 -15.79 -16.80 4.72
C LEU A 305 -16.83 -17.30 5.73
N CYS A 306 -16.49 -17.39 7.03
CA CYS A 306 -17.44 -17.75 8.07
C CYS A 306 -18.60 -16.74 8.19
N LEU A 307 -18.33 -15.44 8.03
CA LEU A 307 -19.36 -14.39 8.06
C LEU A 307 -20.30 -14.49 6.86
N LEU A 308 -19.78 -14.76 5.66
CA LEU A 308 -20.59 -14.97 4.46
C LEU A 308 -21.48 -16.22 4.61
N VAL A 309 -20.93 -17.33 5.10
CA VAL A 309 -21.70 -18.55 5.39
C VAL A 309 -22.79 -18.28 6.44
N TYR A 310 -22.48 -17.54 7.50
CA TYR A 310 -23.46 -17.13 8.52
C TYR A 310 -24.58 -16.25 7.94
N LEU A 311 -24.24 -15.29 7.08
CA LEU A 311 -25.21 -14.40 6.44
C LEU A 311 -26.11 -15.17 5.46
N ILE A 312 -25.55 -16.08 4.66
CA ILE A 312 -26.28 -16.97 3.75
C ILE A 312 -27.19 -17.92 4.54
N TYR A 313 -26.76 -18.38 5.71
CA TYR A 313 -27.59 -19.21 6.61
C TYR A 313 -28.73 -18.42 7.28
N LYS A 314 -28.49 -17.16 7.65
CA LYS A 314 -29.46 -16.33 8.40
C LYS A 314 -30.51 -15.65 7.52
N PHE A 315 -30.18 -15.31 6.27
CA PHE A 315 -31.13 -14.64 5.36
C PHE A 315 -32.38 -15.48 5.04
N PRO A 316 -32.28 -16.79 4.73
CA PRO A 316 -33.44 -17.66 4.57
C PRO A 316 -34.24 -17.83 5.88
N ARG A 317 -33.53 -17.90 7.02
CA ARG A 317 -34.15 -18.07 8.35
C ARG A 317 -34.98 -16.88 8.80
N ARG A 318 -34.59 -15.64 8.45
CA ARG A 318 -35.39 -14.44 8.78
C ARG A 318 -36.72 -14.38 8.03
N HIS A 319 -36.77 -14.88 6.79
CA HIS A 319 -38.02 -14.98 6.05
C HIS A 319 -38.88 -16.14 6.51
N LEU A 320 -38.28 -17.28 6.89
CA LEU A 320 -39.02 -18.37 7.55
C LEU A 320 -39.59 -17.93 8.90
N SER A 321 -38.82 -17.24 9.75
CA SER A 321 -39.30 -16.83 11.08
C SER A 321 -40.46 -15.84 11.06
N LEU A 322 -40.62 -15.06 9.98
CA LEU A 322 -41.78 -14.20 9.79
C LEU A 322 -43.03 -15.01 9.41
N ASP A 323 -42.87 -16.03 8.55
CA ASP A 323 -43.91 -16.98 8.18
C ASP A 323 -44.35 -17.77 9.43
N ASP A 324 -43.38 -18.27 10.21
CA ASP A 324 -43.59 -19.01 11.45
C ASP A 324 -44.30 -18.14 12.52
N GLY A 325 -43.90 -16.87 12.68
CA GLY A 325 -44.53 -15.96 13.66
C GLY A 325 -45.97 -15.57 13.31
N ILE A 326 -46.29 -15.44 12.02
CA ILE A 326 -47.68 -15.23 11.57
C ILE A 326 -48.48 -16.54 11.69
N GLU A 327 -47.87 -17.68 11.38
CA GLU A 327 -48.49 -19.01 11.53
C GLU A 327 -48.78 -19.35 13.00
N GLU A 328 -47.91 -18.99 13.94
CA GLU A 328 -48.13 -19.12 15.38
C GLU A 328 -49.24 -18.18 15.90
N PHE A 329 -49.27 -16.93 15.42
CA PHE A 329 -50.36 -15.98 15.72
C PHE A 329 -51.72 -16.49 15.21
N LEU A 330 -51.78 -17.08 14.02
CA LEU A 330 -53.00 -17.66 13.47
C LEU A 330 -53.39 -18.96 14.19
N HIS A 331 -52.43 -19.80 14.57
CA HIS A 331 -52.69 -21.05 15.30
C HIS A 331 -53.20 -20.86 16.73
N SER A 332 -52.92 -19.72 17.38
CA SER A 332 -53.40 -19.44 18.74
C SER A 332 -54.89 -19.08 18.82
N HIS A 333 -55.58 -18.83 17.70
CA HIS A 333 -56.94 -18.27 17.67
C HIS A 333 -58.00 -19.18 16.99
N LYS A 334 -57.97 -20.49 17.27
CA LYS A 334 -58.57 -21.60 16.47
C LYS A 334 -60.09 -21.60 16.18
N ASN A 335 -60.92 -20.71 16.72
CA ASN A 335 -62.36 -21.03 16.80
C ASN A 335 -63.32 -20.46 15.75
N LEU A 336 -62.91 -19.62 14.78
CA LEU A 336 -63.76 -19.23 13.61
C LEU A 336 -62.90 -18.70 12.43
N GLN A 337 -62.06 -19.52 11.79
CA GLN A 337 -61.08 -19.00 10.81
C GLN A 337 -61.41 -19.29 9.33
N PRO A 338 -61.10 -18.34 8.42
CA PRO A 338 -61.08 -18.55 6.97
C PRO A 338 -60.14 -19.70 6.58
N ILE A 339 -60.42 -20.37 5.46
CA ILE A 339 -59.65 -21.53 4.98
C ILE A 339 -58.25 -21.11 4.52
N LYS A 340 -57.19 -21.75 5.06
CA LYS A 340 -55.81 -21.58 4.56
C LYS A 340 -55.63 -22.41 3.29
N TYR A 341 -55.38 -21.72 2.17
CA TYR A 341 -55.07 -22.31 0.86
C TYR A 341 -53.56 -22.27 0.59
N SER A 342 -53.05 -23.27 -0.11
CA SER A 342 -51.71 -23.25 -0.71
C SER A 342 -51.68 -22.33 -1.95
N TYR A 343 -50.50 -21.82 -2.32
CA TYR A 343 -50.37 -21.03 -3.54
C TYR A 343 -50.72 -21.84 -4.80
N SER A 344 -50.48 -23.16 -4.79
CA SER A 344 -50.92 -24.06 -5.86
C SER A 344 -52.44 -24.08 -6.01
N GLU A 345 -53.18 -24.08 -4.92
CA GLU A 345 -54.65 -24.03 -4.95
C GLU A 345 -55.15 -22.66 -5.41
N ILE A 346 -54.51 -21.57 -4.97
CA ILE A 346 -54.79 -20.22 -5.47
C ILE A 346 -54.59 -20.15 -6.99
N LYS A 347 -53.46 -20.69 -7.49
CA LYS A 347 -53.16 -20.74 -8.92
C LYS A 347 -54.17 -21.60 -9.68
N LYS A 348 -54.61 -22.73 -9.11
CA LYS A 348 -55.63 -23.61 -9.69
C LYS A 348 -57.00 -22.93 -9.74
N MET A 349 -57.50 -22.37 -8.64
CA MET A 349 -58.83 -21.75 -8.58
C MET A 349 -58.95 -20.53 -9.49
N THR A 350 -57.86 -19.78 -9.68
CA THR A 350 -57.81 -18.61 -10.57
C THR A 350 -57.48 -18.96 -12.03
N HIS A 351 -57.33 -20.25 -12.37
CA HIS A 351 -56.91 -20.71 -13.70
C HIS A 351 -55.63 -19.99 -14.18
N ASN A 352 -54.58 -20.01 -13.34
CA ASN A 352 -53.34 -19.28 -13.56
C ASN A 352 -53.54 -17.76 -13.69
N PHE A 353 -54.40 -17.18 -12.85
CA PHE A 353 -54.66 -15.73 -12.81
C PHE A 353 -55.20 -15.15 -14.13
N LYS A 354 -55.94 -15.95 -14.91
CA LYS A 354 -56.39 -15.59 -16.27
C LYS A 354 -57.41 -14.45 -16.29
N ASN A 355 -58.36 -14.44 -15.36
CA ASN A 355 -59.49 -13.51 -15.35
C ASN A 355 -59.29 -12.42 -14.31
N LYS A 356 -58.70 -11.29 -14.71
CA LYS A 356 -58.48 -10.15 -13.82
C LYS A 356 -59.75 -9.32 -13.65
N LEU A 357 -60.12 -9.02 -12.41
CA LEU A 357 -61.28 -8.21 -12.05
C LEU A 357 -60.91 -6.74 -11.80
N GLY A 358 -59.69 -6.48 -11.30
CA GLY A 358 -59.23 -5.13 -11.01
C GLY A 358 -57.77 -5.08 -10.54
N GLN A 359 -57.21 -3.88 -10.48
CA GLN A 359 -55.88 -3.59 -9.95
C GLN A 359 -55.85 -2.23 -9.25
N GLY A 360 -55.14 -2.15 -8.12
CA GLY A 360 -54.88 -0.90 -7.42
C GLY A 360 -53.59 -0.97 -6.60
N GLY A 361 -53.36 0.03 -5.73
CA GLY A 361 -52.15 0.11 -4.89
C GLY A 361 -51.98 -1.08 -3.93
N PHE A 362 -53.08 -1.73 -3.55
CA PHE A 362 -53.08 -2.90 -2.67
C PHE A 362 -52.87 -4.23 -3.40
N GLY A 363 -52.83 -4.23 -4.74
CA GLY A 363 -52.55 -5.40 -5.56
C GLY A 363 -53.58 -5.67 -6.66
N SER A 364 -53.67 -6.93 -7.08
CA SER A 364 -54.51 -7.36 -8.22
C SER A 364 -55.58 -8.35 -7.78
N VAL A 365 -56.81 -8.19 -8.27
CA VAL A 365 -57.94 -9.06 -7.95
C VAL A 365 -58.30 -9.91 -9.16
N TYR A 366 -58.53 -11.20 -8.94
CA TYR A 366 -58.83 -12.19 -9.98
C TYR A 366 -60.11 -12.97 -9.67
N LYS A 367 -60.85 -13.36 -10.71
CA LYS A 367 -61.99 -14.27 -10.55
C LYS A 367 -61.47 -15.69 -10.37
N GLY A 368 -61.97 -16.38 -9.35
CA GLY A 368 -61.66 -17.78 -9.07
C GLY A 368 -62.90 -18.65 -8.92
N LYS A 369 -62.69 -19.97 -8.96
CA LYS A 369 -63.71 -20.97 -8.69
C LYS A 369 -63.13 -22.02 -7.74
N LEU A 370 -63.75 -22.18 -6.57
CA LEU A 370 -63.39 -23.22 -5.62
C LEU A 370 -63.75 -24.61 -6.15
N GLN A 371 -63.18 -25.66 -5.56
CA GLN A 371 -63.51 -27.05 -5.93
C GLN A 371 -64.99 -27.37 -5.72
N SER A 372 -65.64 -26.73 -4.75
CA SER A 372 -67.09 -26.83 -4.51
C SER A 372 -67.95 -26.20 -5.62
N GLY A 373 -67.34 -25.51 -6.58
CA GLY A 373 -68.04 -24.77 -7.62
C GLY A 373 -68.36 -23.31 -7.27
N ARG A 374 -68.21 -22.91 -6.00
CA ARG A 374 -68.42 -21.54 -5.51
C ARG A 374 -67.45 -20.56 -6.20
N ILE A 375 -67.98 -19.46 -6.72
CA ILE A 375 -67.19 -18.40 -7.35
C ILE A 375 -66.64 -17.48 -6.27
N VAL A 376 -65.37 -17.10 -6.40
CA VAL A 376 -64.64 -16.27 -5.44
C VAL A 376 -63.86 -15.16 -6.13
N ALA A 377 -63.55 -14.09 -5.39
CA ALA A 377 -62.60 -13.06 -5.77
C ALA A 377 -61.29 -13.27 -5.03
N VAL A 378 -60.18 -13.42 -5.76
CA VAL A 378 -58.85 -13.67 -5.21
C VAL A 378 -58.01 -12.40 -5.34
N LYS A 379 -57.77 -11.72 -4.22
CA LYS A 379 -56.94 -10.52 -4.13
C LYS A 379 -55.49 -10.94 -3.84
N MET A 380 -54.64 -10.83 -4.84
CA MET A 380 -53.19 -10.98 -4.71
C MET A 380 -52.60 -9.68 -4.18
N LEU A 381 -51.98 -9.73 -3.00
CA LEU A 381 -51.40 -8.56 -2.36
C LEU A 381 -49.99 -8.28 -2.87
N VAL A 382 -49.68 -7.01 -3.09
CA VAL A 382 -48.31 -6.57 -3.38
C VAL A 382 -47.63 -6.26 -2.06
N MET A 383 -46.54 -6.96 -1.77
CA MET A 383 -45.69 -6.66 -0.62
C MET A 383 -45.01 -5.31 -0.82
N SER A 384 -45.58 -4.25 -0.25
CA SER A 384 -44.89 -2.98 -0.06
C SER A 384 -44.46 -2.83 1.41
N LYS A 385 -43.58 -1.86 1.70
CA LYS A 385 -42.69 -1.72 2.88
C LYS A 385 -43.30 -1.85 4.30
N ALA A 386 -44.60 -2.09 4.45
CA ALA A 386 -45.30 -2.15 5.73
C ALA A 386 -45.51 -3.59 6.22
N ASN A 387 -44.44 -4.34 6.51
CA ASN A 387 -44.35 -5.56 7.37
C ASN A 387 -45.53 -6.57 7.42
N GLY A 388 -46.41 -6.63 6.42
CA GLY A 388 -47.57 -7.52 6.39
C GLY A 388 -48.71 -7.19 7.36
N GLN A 389 -48.72 -6.03 8.01
CA GLN A 389 -49.71 -5.71 9.06
C GLN A 389 -51.14 -5.60 8.53
N ASP A 390 -51.33 -5.01 7.34
CA ASP A 390 -52.66 -4.89 6.71
C ASP A 390 -53.30 -6.26 6.48
N PHE A 391 -52.50 -7.23 6.04
CA PHE A 391 -52.95 -8.60 5.83
C PHE A 391 -53.32 -9.27 7.16
N ILE A 392 -52.50 -9.12 8.20
CA ILE A 392 -52.79 -9.68 9.54
C ILE A 392 -54.09 -9.07 10.07
N ASN A 393 -54.26 -7.76 9.95
CA ASN A 393 -55.48 -7.07 10.36
C ASN A 393 -56.70 -7.61 9.60
N GLU A 394 -56.61 -7.76 8.27
CA GLU A 394 -57.71 -8.22 7.41
C GLU A 394 -58.11 -9.68 7.75
N VAL A 395 -57.13 -10.59 7.95
CA VAL A 395 -57.41 -11.98 8.36
C VAL A 395 -57.92 -12.08 9.80
N ALA A 396 -57.35 -11.32 10.74
CA ALA A 396 -57.71 -11.40 12.15
C ALA A 396 -59.07 -10.74 12.47
N THR A 397 -59.42 -9.66 11.77
CA THR A 397 -60.68 -8.92 11.97
C THR A 397 -61.79 -9.44 11.06
N ILE A 398 -61.66 -9.30 9.73
CA ILE A 398 -62.70 -9.67 8.77
C ILE A 398 -62.90 -11.19 8.69
N GLY A 399 -61.85 -11.97 8.94
CA GLY A 399 -61.94 -13.44 8.92
C GLY A 399 -62.96 -14.04 9.90
N ARG A 400 -63.35 -13.31 10.94
CA ARG A 400 -64.33 -13.75 11.94
C ARG A 400 -65.72 -13.17 11.71
N ILE A 401 -65.86 -12.23 10.78
CA ILE A 401 -67.09 -11.48 10.55
C ILE A 401 -68.00 -12.22 9.57
N HIS A 402 -69.24 -12.42 10.00
CA HIS A 402 -70.29 -13.02 9.18
C HIS A 402 -71.55 -12.16 9.28
N HIS A 403 -71.73 -11.27 8.32
CA HIS A 403 -72.89 -10.38 8.28
C HIS A 403 -73.44 -10.25 6.87
N VAL A 404 -74.76 -10.07 6.74
CA VAL A 404 -75.44 -9.95 5.43
C VAL A 404 -75.00 -8.71 4.66
N ASN A 405 -74.42 -7.70 5.31
CA ASN A 405 -73.92 -6.48 4.67
C ASN A 405 -72.40 -6.27 4.77
N VAL A 406 -71.62 -7.32 5.05
CA VAL A 406 -70.15 -7.26 5.04
C VAL A 406 -69.63 -8.38 4.14
N VAL A 407 -68.62 -8.09 3.31
CA VAL A 407 -68.05 -9.10 2.41
C VAL A 407 -67.34 -10.19 3.21
N ARG A 408 -67.66 -11.45 2.90
CA ARG A 408 -67.12 -12.59 3.64
C ARG A 408 -65.74 -12.98 3.12
N LEU A 409 -64.75 -13.00 4.02
CA LEU A 409 -63.45 -13.60 3.77
C LEU A 409 -63.56 -15.12 3.88
N VAL A 410 -63.43 -15.81 2.75
CA VAL A 410 -63.55 -17.28 2.64
C VAL A 410 -62.25 -17.97 3.05
N GLY A 411 -61.12 -17.37 2.72
CA GLY A 411 -59.81 -17.95 2.98
C GLY A 411 -58.66 -17.03 2.64
N PHE A 412 -57.46 -17.53 2.89
CA PHE A 412 -56.23 -16.79 2.64
C PHE A 412 -55.11 -17.74 2.21
N CYS A 413 -54.04 -17.18 1.65
CA CYS A 413 -52.81 -17.89 1.33
C CYS A 413 -51.63 -17.04 1.80
N ILE A 414 -50.73 -17.65 2.57
CA ILE A 414 -49.43 -17.10 2.94
C ILE A 414 -48.41 -18.15 2.56
N GLN A 415 -47.56 -17.83 1.59
CA GLN A 415 -46.43 -18.68 1.25
C GLN A 415 -45.28 -17.79 0.77
N ARG A 416 -44.27 -17.58 1.61
CA ARG A 416 -43.14 -16.67 1.32
C ARG A 416 -43.64 -15.25 0.97
N SER A 417 -43.40 -14.78 -0.26
CA SER A 417 -43.81 -13.47 -0.77
C SER A 417 -45.15 -13.49 -1.53
N LYS A 418 -45.89 -14.61 -1.49
CA LYS A 418 -47.12 -14.82 -2.27
C LYS A 418 -48.34 -14.83 -1.35
N TRP A 419 -48.89 -13.65 -1.12
CA TRP A 419 -50.00 -13.46 -0.18
C TRP A 419 -51.29 -13.21 -0.95
N ALA A 420 -52.35 -13.90 -0.55
CA ALA A 420 -53.66 -13.78 -1.19
C ALA A 420 -54.80 -13.84 -0.17
N LEU A 421 -55.87 -13.11 -0.46
CA LEU A 421 -57.14 -13.18 0.24
C LEU A 421 -58.23 -13.65 -0.73
N VAL A 422 -59.11 -14.52 -0.26
CA VAL A 422 -60.16 -15.16 -1.03
C VAL A 422 -61.51 -14.71 -0.47
N TYR A 423 -62.22 -13.89 -1.22
CA TYR A 423 -63.52 -13.34 -0.88
C TYR A 423 -64.65 -14.00 -1.66
N ASP A 424 -65.87 -13.90 -1.15
CA ASP A 424 -67.04 -14.18 -1.96
C ASP A 424 -67.10 -13.24 -3.17
N PHE A 425 -67.44 -13.79 -4.34
CA PHE A 425 -67.51 -13.01 -5.57
C PHE A 425 -68.81 -12.20 -5.63
N MET A 426 -68.69 -10.92 -5.93
CA MET A 426 -69.82 -9.98 -6.04
C MET A 426 -70.07 -9.69 -7.54
N PRO A 427 -71.09 -10.31 -8.16
CA PRO A 427 -71.24 -10.28 -9.62
C PRO A 427 -71.62 -8.91 -10.19
N ASN A 428 -72.33 -8.09 -9.42
CA ASN A 428 -72.70 -6.74 -9.85
C ASN A 428 -71.56 -5.73 -9.63
N GLY A 429 -70.45 -6.14 -9.01
CA GLY A 429 -69.28 -5.30 -8.80
C GLY A 429 -69.51 -4.20 -7.77
N SER A 430 -68.74 -3.11 -7.88
CA SER A 430 -68.73 -1.99 -6.94
C SER A 430 -69.81 -0.95 -7.25
N LEU A 431 -70.29 -0.26 -6.21
CA LEU A 431 -71.37 0.72 -6.27
C LEU A 431 -70.99 1.96 -7.09
N ASP A 432 -69.70 2.33 -7.13
CA ASP A 432 -69.18 3.42 -7.94
C ASP A 432 -69.60 3.33 -9.43
N LYS A 433 -69.70 2.11 -9.98
CA LYS A 433 -70.14 1.84 -11.36
C LYS A 433 -71.59 2.23 -11.66
N PHE A 434 -72.40 2.41 -10.61
CA PHE A 434 -73.82 2.78 -10.73
C PHE A 434 -74.08 4.23 -10.31
N VAL A 435 -73.22 4.79 -9.46
CA VAL A 435 -73.33 6.18 -8.97
C VAL A 435 -72.64 7.16 -9.89
N PHE A 436 -71.42 6.83 -10.34
CA PHE A 436 -70.62 7.66 -11.23
C PHE A 436 -70.71 7.04 -12.63
N LEU A 437 -71.82 7.30 -13.31
CA LEU A 437 -72.07 6.84 -14.67
C LEU A 437 -70.98 7.38 -15.62
N ASP A 438 -70.10 6.51 -16.11
CA ASP A 438 -69.35 6.79 -17.34
C ASP A 438 -69.53 5.61 -18.30
N GLN A 439 -70.28 5.86 -19.36
CA GLN A 439 -70.39 5.11 -20.62
C GLN A 439 -70.85 3.64 -20.55
N GLY A 440 -72.16 3.43 -20.72
CA GLY A 440 -72.60 2.67 -21.90
C GLY A 440 -73.49 1.44 -21.74
N ASN A 441 -73.67 0.82 -20.55
CA ASN A 441 -74.45 -0.43 -20.48
C ASN A 441 -75.16 -0.78 -19.15
N ASN A 442 -75.12 0.08 -18.11
CA ASN A 442 -75.73 -0.25 -16.81
C ASN A 442 -77.08 0.43 -16.62
N ILE A 443 -78.08 -0.34 -16.19
CA ILE A 443 -79.41 0.16 -15.83
C ILE A 443 -79.27 1.04 -14.57
N PRO A 444 -79.72 2.31 -14.58
CA PRO A 444 -79.64 3.17 -13.41
C PRO A 444 -80.42 2.58 -12.22
N LEU A 445 -79.84 2.69 -11.02
CA LEU A 445 -80.49 2.23 -9.79
C LEU A 445 -81.72 3.13 -9.51
N ASN A 446 -82.90 2.52 -9.36
CA ASN A 446 -84.08 3.26 -8.94
C ASN A 446 -83.98 3.69 -7.46
N TRP A 447 -84.79 4.67 -7.06
CA TRP A 447 -84.78 5.22 -5.70
C TRP A 447 -84.99 4.17 -4.60
N GLU A 448 -85.84 3.17 -4.86
CA GLU A 448 -86.08 2.08 -3.92
C GLU A 448 -84.81 1.24 -3.68
N ARG A 449 -84.09 0.90 -4.75
CA ARG A 449 -82.82 0.16 -4.67
C ARG A 449 -81.74 0.98 -3.99
N LEU A 450 -81.61 2.27 -4.33
CA LEU A 450 -80.66 3.16 -3.66
C LEU A 450 -80.92 3.26 -2.16
N TYR A 451 -82.19 3.38 -1.75
CA TYR A 451 -82.57 3.36 -0.35
C TYR A 451 -82.18 2.05 0.34
N LYS A 452 -82.47 0.89 -0.28
CA LYS A 452 -82.07 -0.42 0.25
C LYS A 452 -80.55 -0.57 0.36
N ILE A 453 -79.79 -0.05 -0.60
CA ILE A 453 -78.33 -0.03 -0.58
C ILE A 453 -77.82 0.84 0.56
N ALA A 454 -78.30 2.08 0.69
CA ALA A 454 -77.89 2.97 1.77
C ALA A 454 -78.20 2.38 3.16
N LEU A 455 -79.40 1.80 3.32
CA LEU A 455 -79.81 1.12 4.54
C LEU A 455 -78.92 -0.10 4.84
N GLY A 456 -78.61 -0.92 3.84
CA GLY A 456 -77.74 -2.08 3.99
C GLY A 456 -76.31 -1.71 4.35
N VAL A 457 -75.74 -0.65 3.74
CA VAL A 457 -74.43 -0.11 4.13
C VAL A 457 -74.46 0.35 5.59
N GLY A 458 -75.50 1.09 6.00
CA GLY A 458 -75.69 1.52 7.38
C GLY A 458 -75.70 0.35 8.36
N ARG A 459 -76.46 -0.71 8.06
CA ARG A 459 -76.48 -1.96 8.85
C ARG A 459 -75.13 -2.66 8.90
N GLY A 460 -74.40 -2.68 7.79
CA GLY A 460 -73.04 -3.24 7.75
C GLY A 460 -72.10 -2.51 8.70
N ILE A 461 -72.10 -1.16 8.67
CA ILE A 461 -71.26 -0.34 9.54
C ILE A 461 -71.71 -0.41 11.01
N GLU A 462 -73.01 -0.38 11.28
CA GLU A 462 -73.55 -0.59 12.63
C GLU A 462 -73.07 -1.92 13.22
N TYR A 463 -73.13 -3.00 12.44
CA TYR A 463 -72.63 -4.29 12.84
C TYR A 463 -71.12 -4.29 13.14
N LEU A 464 -70.30 -3.63 12.31
CA LEU A 464 -68.85 -3.51 12.57
C LEU A 464 -68.55 -2.71 13.85
N HIS A 465 -69.37 -1.70 14.16
CA HIS A 465 -69.15 -0.80 15.29
C HIS A 465 -69.68 -1.33 16.62
N GLN A 466 -70.80 -2.05 16.60
CA GLN A 466 -71.56 -2.44 17.80
C GLN A 466 -71.93 -3.94 17.85
N GLY A 467 -71.91 -4.64 16.71
CA GLY A 467 -72.33 -6.04 16.60
C GLY A 467 -71.20 -7.07 16.73
N CYS A 468 -69.95 -6.62 16.82
CA CYS A 468 -68.76 -7.46 17.00
C CYS A 468 -68.20 -7.33 18.42
N ASP A 469 -67.59 -8.39 18.96
CA ASP A 469 -66.93 -8.37 20.29
C ASP A 469 -65.82 -7.31 20.40
N MET A 470 -65.25 -6.92 19.25
CA MET A 470 -64.35 -5.79 19.12
C MET A 470 -64.98 -4.75 18.18
N GLN A 471 -64.90 -3.48 18.55
CA GLN A 471 -65.31 -2.38 17.68
C GLN A 471 -64.34 -2.25 16.51
N ILE A 472 -64.83 -2.43 15.28
CA ILE A 472 -64.01 -2.43 14.06
C ILE A 472 -64.27 -1.14 13.27
N LEU A 473 -63.23 -0.33 13.08
CA LEU A 473 -63.28 0.88 12.28
C LEU A 473 -62.79 0.57 10.85
N HIS A 474 -63.64 0.80 9.83
CA HIS A 474 -63.33 0.45 8.44
C HIS A 474 -62.29 1.39 7.78
N PHE A 475 -62.25 2.67 8.16
CA PHE A 475 -61.34 3.72 7.66
C PHE A 475 -61.35 4.05 6.14
N ASP A 476 -61.95 3.23 5.27
CA ASP A 476 -61.98 3.47 3.81
C ASP A 476 -63.39 3.27 3.21
N ILE A 477 -64.43 3.83 3.84
CA ILE A 477 -65.81 3.73 3.34
C ILE A 477 -65.98 4.66 2.13
N LYS A 478 -66.14 4.07 0.94
CA LYS A 478 -66.35 4.79 -0.33
C LYS A 478 -67.10 3.91 -1.34
N PRO A 479 -67.77 4.47 -2.37
CA PRO A 479 -68.55 3.68 -3.34
C PRO A 479 -67.76 2.56 -4.04
N HIS A 480 -66.45 2.70 -4.19
CA HIS A 480 -65.58 1.65 -4.75
C HIS A 480 -65.48 0.40 -3.87
N ASN A 481 -65.55 0.55 -2.54
CA ASN A 481 -65.44 -0.55 -1.59
C ASN A 481 -66.81 -1.14 -1.19
N ILE A 482 -67.92 -0.54 -1.64
CA ILE A 482 -69.25 -1.13 -1.46
C ILE A 482 -69.53 -2.04 -2.66
N LEU A 483 -69.49 -3.36 -2.43
CA LEU A 483 -69.75 -4.36 -3.46
C LEU A 483 -71.22 -4.80 -3.45
N LEU A 484 -71.72 -5.25 -4.59
CA LEU A 484 -73.11 -5.65 -4.79
C LEU A 484 -73.19 -7.13 -5.19
N ASP A 485 -73.93 -7.91 -4.41
CA ASP A 485 -74.23 -9.30 -4.75
C ASP A 485 -75.31 -9.42 -5.85
N GLU A 486 -75.72 -10.65 -6.17
CA GLU A 486 -76.70 -10.96 -7.24
C GLU A 486 -78.02 -10.18 -7.10
N ASP A 487 -78.46 -9.95 -5.86
CA ASP A 487 -79.72 -9.28 -5.53
C ASP A 487 -79.55 -7.76 -5.31
N PHE A 488 -78.39 -7.20 -5.64
CA PHE A 488 -78.01 -5.82 -5.34
C PHE A 488 -77.97 -5.51 -3.83
N THR A 489 -77.77 -6.52 -2.99
CA THR A 489 -77.53 -6.30 -1.56
C THR A 489 -76.09 -5.79 -1.36
N PRO A 490 -75.89 -4.68 -0.63
CA PRO A 490 -74.57 -4.12 -0.42
C PRO A 490 -73.76 -4.94 0.58
N LYS A 491 -72.48 -5.12 0.25
CA LYS A 491 -71.44 -5.69 1.11
C LYS A 491 -70.34 -4.63 1.25
N VAL A 492 -70.14 -4.13 2.47
CA VAL A 492 -68.98 -3.31 2.83
C VAL A 492 -67.72 -4.17 2.79
#